data_AF-A0A1L4FRX5-F1
#
_entry.id   AF-A0A1L4FRX5-F1
#
_cell.length_a   1.000
_cell.length_b   1.000
_cell.length_c   1.000
_cell.angle_alpha   90.00
_cell.angle_beta   90.00
_cell.angle_gamma   90.00
#
_symmetry.space_group_name_H-M   'P 1'
#
loop_
_entity.id
_entity.type
_entity.pdbx_description
1 polymer ?
#
loop_
_entity_poly.entity_id
_entity_poly.type
_entity_poly.pdbx_seq_one_letter_code
_entity_poly.pdbx_strand_id
1 'polypeptide(L)'
;MNFEKGFFSFLGNSLEFKGISEKVFYLLFALSFVAFVLVWLFRYEISKRYRNLIETHKWFKNDKKIFQFIGALVLFLAFVRIIILVSQDFYNTWEMIPLHLCRLNLFLIGFIFVSGKIENIKHITFTSIVGALIGLSIPSLGYFVVGYWNPDHTKFISDFHNGKLTHFTIGMDNYIYWEFLLTHLFVFLTPFIVVVIKEYKFSSRNFIQAWALLMFLIVLTFVINSITDTYIHNPRWKTNYFFNGRRPINEFNDKLYPFTSWPFSLISQIVIGSLFFAIVFFIYCYQDKFFLTIENKKIKFNRRKSQNWEQLKIVKLTK
;
A
#
# COMPACT_ATOMS: atom_id res chain seq x y z
N MET A 1 -8.16 -10.53 -33.01
CA MET A 1 -9.31 -9.69 -32.60
C MET A 1 -8.74 -8.46 -31.90
N ASN A 2 -8.87 -7.26 -32.45
CA ASN A 2 -8.32 -6.06 -31.80
C ASN A 2 -9.05 -5.85 -30.46
N PHE A 3 -8.38 -6.09 -29.34
CA PHE A 3 -8.86 -5.57 -28.05
C PHE A 3 -9.07 -4.07 -28.22
N GLU A 4 -10.21 -3.56 -27.76
CA GLU A 4 -10.42 -2.12 -27.71
C GLU A 4 -9.27 -1.53 -26.88
N LYS A 5 -8.38 -0.80 -27.55
CA LYS A 5 -7.30 -0.08 -26.90
C LYS A 5 -7.91 1.13 -26.22
N GLY A 6 -7.53 1.37 -24.97
CA GLY A 6 -8.04 2.51 -24.24
C GLY A 6 -7.67 2.48 -22.77
N PHE A 7 -7.75 3.66 -22.15
CA PHE A 7 -7.39 3.86 -20.75
C PHE A 7 -8.15 2.94 -19.79
N PHE A 8 -9.41 2.64 -20.11
CA PHE A 8 -10.26 1.73 -19.34
C PHE A 8 -10.37 0.33 -19.97
N SER A 9 -9.40 -0.10 -20.78
CA SER A 9 -9.34 -1.47 -21.27
C SER A 9 -8.38 -2.29 -20.44
N PHE A 10 -8.81 -3.45 -19.92
CA PHE A 10 -7.90 -4.31 -19.15
C PHE A 10 -6.78 -4.90 -20.02
N LEU A 11 -7.09 -5.25 -21.29
CA LEU A 11 -6.16 -5.90 -22.22
C LEU A 11 -5.72 -5.00 -23.38
N GLY A 12 -6.20 -3.76 -23.42
CA GLY A 12 -5.95 -2.83 -24.52
C GLY A 12 -5.09 -1.66 -24.10
N ASN A 13 -3.80 -1.88 -23.86
CA ASN A 13 -2.80 -0.83 -23.78
C ASN A 13 -1.95 -0.78 -25.06
N SER A 14 -1.48 0.41 -25.39
CA SER A 14 -0.53 0.68 -26.47
C SER A 14 0.90 0.74 -25.94
N LEU A 15 1.09 1.08 -24.66
CA LEU A 15 2.40 1.14 -24.02
C LEU A 15 2.57 -0.02 -23.05
N GLU A 16 3.71 -0.70 -23.10
CA GLU A 16 4.10 -1.71 -22.12
C GLU A 16 4.72 -1.06 -20.86
N PHE A 17 4.92 -1.84 -19.79
CA PHE A 17 5.73 -1.42 -18.64
C PHE A 17 7.23 -1.50 -18.97
N LYS A 18 7.65 -0.71 -19.97
CA LYS A 18 9.03 -0.61 -20.43
C LYS A 18 9.25 0.78 -21.02
N GLY A 19 10.48 1.27 -20.99
CA GLY A 19 10.81 2.55 -21.62
C GLY A 19 10.18 3.73 -20.87
N ILE A 20 9.25 4.45 -21.50
CA ILE A 20 8.68 5.68 -20.90
C ILE A 20 7.80 5.37 -19.68
N SER A 21 6.96 4.33 -19.73
CA SER A 21 6.08 3.95 -18.61
C SER A 21 6.91 3.65 -17.35
N GLU A 22 7.93 2.82 -17.50
CA GLU A 22 8.83 2.44 -16.40
C GLU A 22 9.59 3.67 -15.84
N LYS A 23 10.12 4.53 -16.70
CA LYS A 23 10.82 5.76 -16.28
C LYS A 23 9.91 6.70 -15.50
N VAL A 24 8.68 6.92 -15.98
CA VAL A 24 7.70 7.76 -15.28
C VAL A 24 7.34 7.16 -13.92
N PHE A 25 7.17 5.84 -13.85
CA PHE A 25 6.89 5.12 -12.61
C PHE A 25 7.97 5.38 -11.57
N TYR A 26 9.23 5.08 -11.92
CA TYR A 26 10.35 5.22 -11.00
C TYR A 26 10.71 6.68 -10.70
N LEU A 27 10.45 7.61 -11.62
CA LEU A 27 10.57 9.04 -11.34
C LEU A 27 9.59 9.48 -10.25
N LEU A 28 8.31 9.11 -10.37
CA LEU A 28 7.29 9.45 -9.37
C LEU A 28 7.57 8.76 -8.03
N PHE A 29 8.03 7.50 -8.06
CA PHE A 29 8.49 6.81 -6.86
C PHE A 29 9.66 7.55 -6.20
N ALA A 30 10.70 7.92 -6.95
CA ALA A 30 11.85 8.66 -6.42
C ALA A 30 11.43 10.02 -5.83
N LEU A 31 10.56 10.76 -6.52
CA LEU A 31 10.02 12.03 -6.01
C LEU A 31 9.24 11.85 -4.71
N SER A 32 8.45 10.79 -4.58
CA SER A 32 7.74 10.49 -3.34
C SER A 32 8.69 10.15 -2.19
N PHE A 33 9.80 9.45 -2.49
CA PHE A 33 10.82 9.16 -1.50
C PHE A 33 11.54 10.43 -1.04
N VAL A 34 11.86 11.34 -1.97
CA VAL A 34 12.37 12.68 -1.64
C VAL A 34 11.38 13.45 -0.77
N ALA A 35 10.09 13.44 -1.12
CA ALA A 35 9.05 14.08 -0.33
C ALA A 35 8.97 13.49 1.09
N PHE A 36 9.03 12.17 1.24
CA PHE A 36 9.09 11.49 2.54
C PHE A 36 10.29 11.97 3.38
N VAL A 37 11.49 12.03 2.79
CA VAL A 37 12.69 12.52 3.48
C VAL A 37 12.56 14.01 3.86
N LEU A 38 12.01 14.84 2.98
CA LEU A 38 11.79 16.26 3.28
C LEU A 38 10.77 16.46 4.40
N VAL A 39 9.65 15.74 4.38
CA VAL A 39 8.66 15.76 5.46
C VAL A 39 9.28 15.31 6.78
N TRP A 40 10.12 14.27 6.75
CA TRP A 40 10.87 13.83 7.92
C TRP A 40 11.80 14.92 8.47
N LEU A 41 12.67 15.48 7.61
CA LEU A 41 13.68 16.47 8.02
C LEU A 41 13.04 17.74 8.57
N PHE A 42 11.98 18.23 7.91
CA PHE A 42 11.28 19.47 8.28
C PHE A 42 10.07 19.25 9.20
N ARG A 43 9.92 18.07 9.82
CA ARG A 43 8.73 17.71 10.61
C ARG A 43 8.31 18.77 11.64
N TYR A 44 9.24 19.40 12.36
CA TYR A 44 8.88 20.41 13.37
C TYR A 44 8.31 21.68 12.74
N GLU A 45 8.91 22.13 11.64
CA GLU A 45 8.42 23.32 10.92
C GLU A 45 7.06 23.04 10.31
N ILE A 46 6.85 21.84 9.77
CA ILE A 46 5.57 21.39 9.22
C ILE A 46 4.50 21.36 10.32
N SER A 47 4.76 20.69 11.45
CA SER A 47 3.80 20.58 12.56
C SER A 47 3.51 21.93 13.22
N LYS A 48 4.53 22.79 13.39
CA LYS A 48 4.37 24.16 13.89
C LYS A 48 3.49 24.99 12.96
N ARG A 49 3.75 24.96 11.65
CA ARG A 49 2.94 25.68 10.66
C ARG A 49 1.50 25.16 10.63
N TYR A 50 1.33 23.84 10.72
CA TYR A 50 0.01 23.21 10.75
C TYR A 50 -0.81 23.65 11.99
N ARG A 51 -0.21 23.67 13.19
CA ARG A 51 -0.86 24.21 14.40
C ARG A 51 -1.28 25.66 14.23
N ASN A 52 -0.37 26.52 13.78
CA ASN A 52 -0.67 27.93 13.55
C ASN A 52 -1.84 28.09 12.57
N LEU A 53 -1.90 27.25 11.53
CA LEU A 53 -2.94 27.29 10.52
C LEU A 53 -4.30 26.84 11.09
N ILE A 54 -4.35 25.83 11.97
CA ILE A 54 -5.57 25.46 12.71
C ILE A 54 -6.04 26.63 13.58
N GLU A 55 -5.14 27.29 14.31
CA GLU A 55 -5.51 28.36 15.25
C GLU A 55 -6.01 29.62 14.53
N THR A 56 -5.38 29.97 13.41
CA THR A 56 -5.63 31.23 12.69
C THR A 56 -6.73 31.13 11.63
N HIS A 57 -6.87 30.01 10.92
CA HIS A 57 -7.79 29.91 9.78
C HIS A 57 -9.07 29.16 10.15
N LYS A 58 -10.22 29.84 10.01
CA LYS A 58 -11.56 29.30 10.34
C LYS A 58 -11.88 27.96 9.68
N TRP A 59 -11.42 27.74 8.44
CA TRP A 59 -11.62 26.49 7.70
C TRP A 59 -10.84 25.31 8.30
N PHE A 60 -9.66 25.58 8.88
CA PHE A 60 -8.79 24.56 9.47
C PHE A 60 -8.99 24.37 10.97
N LYS A 61 -9.74 25.26 11.64
CA LYS A 61 -10.16 25.09 13.04
C LYS A 61 -10.87 23.76 13.29
N ASN A 62 -11.56 23.22 12.28
CA ASN A 62 -12.18 21.90 12.35
C ASN A 62 -11.47 20.92 11.42
N ASP A 63 -10.18 20.70 11.69
CA ASP A 63 -9.38 19.79 10.89
C ASP A 63 -9.93 18.36 10.86
N LYS A 64 -10.67 17.94 11.89
CA LYS A 64 -11.45 16.69 11.89
C LYS A 64 -12.35 16.59 10.66
N LYS A 65 -13.10 17.64 10.31
CA LYS A 65 -13.96 17.65 9.11
C LYS A 65 -13.15 17.54 7.82
N ILE A 66 -11.96 18.14 7.77
CA ILE A 66 -11.05 18.02 6.62
C ILE A 66 -10.62 16.56 6.44
N PHE A 67 -10.17 15.90 7.51
CA PHE A 67 -9.84 14.48 7.44
C PHE A 67 -11.06 13.63 7.07
N GLN A 68 -12.23 13.89 7.66
CA GLN A 68 -13.45 13.17 7.30
C GLN A 68 -13.80 13.31 5.82
N PHE A 69 -13.65 14.50 5.24
CA PHE A 69 -13.83 14.72 3.81
C PHE A 69 -12.81 13.94 2.97
N ILE A 70 -11.52 14.00 3.33
CA ILE A 70 -10.47 13.22 2.67
C ILE A 70 -10.79 11.72 2.75
N GLY A 71 -11.20 11.23 3.92
CA GLY A 71 -11.57 9.83 4.12
C GLY A 71 -12.78 9.42 3.27
N ALA A 72 -13.80 10.26 3.19
CA ALA A 72 -14.97 10.02 2.34
C ALA A 72 -14.59 9.98 0.86
N LEU A 73 -13.71 10.90 0.42
CA LEU A 73 -13.19 10.90 -0.95
C LEU A 73 -12.39 9.62 -1.25
N VAL A 74 -11.52 9.17 -0.34
CA VAL A 74 -10.76 7.92 -0.49
C VAL A 74 -11.68 6.72 -0.64
N LEU A 75 -12.70 6.59 0.22
CA LEU A 75 -13.67 5.49 0.14
C LEU A 75 -14.51 5.56 -1.13
N PHE A 76 -14.91 6.76 -1.55
CA PHE A 76 -15.61 6.97 -2.82
C PHE A 76 -14.77 6.52 -4.01
N LEU A 77 -13.50 6.93 -4.10
CA LEU A 77 -12.59 6.51 -5.18
C LEU A 77 -12.36 5.00 -5.16
N ALA A 78 -12.26 4.40 -3.98
CA ALA A 78 -12.12 2.96 -3.85
C ALA A 78 -13.39 2.21 -4.31
N PHE A 79 -14.58 2.79 -4.12
CA PHE A 79 -15.83 2.28 -4.68
C PHE A 79 -15.89 2.45 -6.21
N VAL A 80 -15.49 3.61 -6.74
CA VAL A 80 -15.39 3.84 -8.20
C VAL A 80 -14.47 2.82 -8.85
N ARG A 81 -13.35 2.45 -8.21
CA ARG A 81 -12.47 1.37 -8.69
C ARG A 81 -13.22 0.05 -8.83
N ILE A 82 -14.06 -0.33 -7.85
CA ILE A 82 -14.84 -1.58 -7.93
C ILE A 82 -15.76 -1.54 -9.15
N ILE A 83 -16.45 -0.41 -9.38
CA ILE A 83 -17.31 -0.23 -10.56
C ILE A 83 -16.52 -0.41 -11.86
N ILE A 84 -15.33 0.19 -11.96
CA ILE A 84 -14.47 0.08 -13.14
C ILE A 84 -14.05 -1.38 -13.38
N LEU A 85 -13.65 -2.12 -12.35
CA LEU A 85 -13.26 -3.52 -12.51
C LEU A 85 -14.44 -4.43 -12.90
N VAL A 86 -15.63 -4.15 -12.36
CA VAL A 86 -16.86 -4.87 -12.72
C VAL A 86 -17.25 -4.58 -14.16
N SER A 87 -17.21 -3.31 -14.60
CA SER A 87 -17.58 -2.94 -15.96
C SER A 87 -16.63 -3.48 -17.02
N GLN A 88 -15.37 -3.72 -16.64
CA GLN A 88 -14.34 -4.30 -17.51
C GLN A 88 -14.34 -5.84 -17.56
N ASP A 89 -15.21 -6.52 -16.79
CA ASP A 89 -15.14 -7.98 -16.57
C ASP A 89 -13.70 -8.43 -16.23
N PHE A 90 -13.10 -7.74 -15.26
CA PHE A 90 -11.70 -7.94 -14.91
C PHE A 90 -11.40 -9.40 -14.58
N TYR A 91 -10.35 -9.95 -15.18
CA TYR A 91 -10.07 -11.39 -15.17
C TYR A 91 -9.92 -11.97 -13.76
N ASN A 92 -9.19 -11.27 -12.88
CA ASN A 92 -9.09 -11.63 -11.47
C ASN A 92 -10.24 -10.99 -10.69
N THR A 93 -11.44 -11.56 -10.76
CA THR A 93 -12.64 -11.01 -10.12
C THR A 93 -12.45 -10.78 -8.61
N TRP A 94 -11.63 -11.61 -7.96
CA TRP A 94 -11.29 -11.41 -6.56
C TRP A 94 -10.60 -10.07 -6.25
N GLU A 95 -9.92 -9.42 -7.20
CA GLU A 95 -9.31 -8.09 -7.01
C GLU A 95 -10.33 -6.95 -6.83
N MET A 96 -11.62 -7.22 -7.05
CA MET A 96 -12.71 -6.33 -6.67
C MET A 96 -12.78 -6.15 -5.16
N ILE A 97 -12.40 -7.19 -4.40
CA ILE A 97 -12.32 -7.10 -2.93
C ILE A 97 -10.92 -6.59 -2.55
N PRO A 98 -10.82 -5.47 -1.82
CA PRO A 98 -9.56 -4.77 -1.60
C PRO A 98 -8.69 -5.40 -0.50
N LEU A 99 -8.50 -6.72 -0.50
CA LEU A 99 -7.76 -7.42 0.56
C LEU A 99 -6.25 -7.53 0.32
N HIS A 100 -5.72 -6.97 -0.77
CA HIS A 100 -4.27 -6.72 -0.89
C HIS A 100 -3.82 -5.69 0.14
N LEU A 101 -2.60 -5.82 0.68
CA LEU A 101 -2.15 -5.04 1.83
C LEU A 101 -2.31 -3.52 1.63
N CYS A 102 -1.82 -3.00 0.50
CA CYS A 102 -1.90 -1.57 0.20
C CYS A 102 -3.34 -1.10 0.00
N ARG A 103 -4.18 -1.87 -0.72
CA ARG A 103 -5.59 -1.55 -0.94
C ARG A 103 -6.38 -1.61 0.38
N LEU A 104 -6.12 -2.62 1.21
CA LEU A 104 -6.73 -2.74 2.53
C LEU A 104 -6.33 -1.56 3.43
N ASN A 105 -5.04 -1.19 3.45
CA ASN A 105 -4.58 -0.02 4.17
C ASN A 105 -5.21 1.28 3.64
N LEU A 106 -5.42 1.43 2.33
CA LEU A 106 -6.15 2.56 1.74
C LEU A 106 -7.58 2.64 2.32
N PHE A 107 -8.29 1.52 2.37
CA PHE A 107 -9.62 1.44 2.99
C PHE A 107 -9.59 1.76 4.49
N LEU A 108 -8.61 1.23 5.23
CA LEU A 108 -8.45 1.51 6.66
C LEU A 108 -8.14 2.99 6.92
N ILE A 109 -7.29 3.63 6.11
CA ILE A 109 -7.04 5.09 6.17
C ILE A 109 -8.36 5.84 5.98
N GLY A 110 -9.12 5.52 4.93
CA GLY A 110 -10.43 6.12 4.66
C GLY A 110 -11.39 6.00 5.85
N PHE A 111 -11.52 4.80 6.42
CA PHE A 111 -12.40 4.55 7.57
C PHE A 111 -11.95 5.27 8.84
N ILE A 112 -10.65 5.26 9.14
CA ILE A 112 -10.06 6.00 10.28
C ILE A 112 -10.37 7.49 10.16
N PHE A 113 -10.24 8.05 8.97
CA PHE A 113 -10.51 9.46 8.71
C PHE A 113 -11.99 9.80 8.83
N VAL A 114 -12.90 9.03 8.22
CA VAL A 114 -14.36 9.24 8.32
C VAL A 114 -14.87 9.09 9.75
N SER A 115 -14.38 8.10 10.49
CA SER A 115 -14.74 7.91 11.91
C SER A 115 -14.25 9.07 12.81
N GLY A 116 -13.34 9.91 12.30
CA GLY A 116 -12.74 11.01 13.04
C GLY A 116 -11.79 10.57 14.14
N LYS A 117 -11.47 9.27 14.24
CA LYS A 117 -10.50 8.70 15.18
C LYS A 117 -9.09 8.70 14.58
N ILE A 118 -8.63 9.86 14.13
CA ILE A 118 -7.39 10.02 13.34
C ILE A 118 -6.16 9.43 14.03
N GLU A 119 -6.14 9.40 15.37
CA GLU A 119 -5.07 8.79 16.16
C GLU A 119 -4.83 7.31 15.85
N ASN A 120 -5.86 6.58 15.39
CA ASN A 120 -5.74 5.17 15.00
C ASN A 120 -4.83 4.96 13.79
N ILE A 121 -4.48 6.03 13.04
CA ILE A 121 -3.52 5.97 11.94
C ILE A 121 -2.18 5.37 12.37
N LYS A 122 -1.79 5.56 13.64
CA LYS A 122 -0.58 4.97 14.24
C LYS A 122 -0.54 3.45 14.06
N HIS A 123 -1.68 2.77 14.14
CA HIS A 123 -1.74 1.31 14.10
C HIS A 123 -1.50 0.72 12.71
N ILE A 124 -1.68 1.53 11.66
CA ILE A 124 -1.47 1.11 10.27
C ILE A 124 -0.30 1.81 9.59
N THR A 125 0.38 2.75 10.25
CA THR A 125 1.44 3.56 9.63
C THR A 125 2.59 2.69 9.12
N PHE A 126 3.15 1.83 9.98
CA PHE A 126 4.30 1.00 9.59
C PHE A 126 3.93 -0.08 8.58
N THR A 127 2.74 -0.69 8.73
CA THR A 127 2.25 -1.69 7.76
C THR A 127 2.02 -1.06 6.38
N SER A 128 1.50 0.17 6.35
CA SER A 128 1.30 0.95 5.13
C SER A 128 2.62 1.28 4.45
N ILE A 129 3.60 1.78 5.20
CA ILE A 129 4.93 2.11 4.66
C ILE A 129 5.63 0.86 4.11
N VAL A 130 5.67 -0.24 4.88
CA VAL A 130 6.30 -1.50 4.43
C VAL A 130 5.62 -2.04 3.18
N GLY A 131 4.29 -2.16 3.19
CA GLY A 131 3.54 -2.67 2.05
C GLY A 131 3.73 -1.81 0.79
N ALA A 132 3.67 -0.49 0.95
CA ALA A 132 3.83 0.42 -0.17
C ALA A 132 5.25 0.40 -0.75
N LEU A 133 6.29 0.37 0.09
CA LEU A 133 7.67 0.28 -0.37
C LEU A 133 7.95 -1.02 -1.14
N ILE A 134 7.43 -2.16 -0.65
CA ILE A 134 7.58 -3.44 -1.37
C ILE A 134 6.89 -3.35 -2.73
N GLY A 135 5.64 -2.89 -2.79
CA GLY A 135 4.90 -2.79 -4.05
C GLY A 135 5.48 -1.79 -5.05
N LEU A 136 6.05 -0.67 -4.58
CA LEU A 136 6.72 0.31 -5.45
C LEU A 136 8.11 -0.15 -5.91
N SER A 137 8.81 -0.94 -5.10
CA SER A 137 10.13 -1.47 -5.47
C SER A 137 10.02 -2.60 -6.50
N ILE A 138 8.96 -3.40 -6.40
CA ILE A 138 8.73 -4.55 -7.27
C ILE A 138 7.29 -4.50 -7.81
N PRO A 139 7.03 -3.62 -8.79
CA PRO A 139 5.68 -3.45 -9.32
C PRO A 139 5.24 -4.67 -10.13
N SER A 140 4.21 -5.36 -9.65
CA SER A 140 3.52 -6.42 -10.40
C SER A 140 2.50 -5.79 -11.35
N LEU A 141 3.02 -5.19 -12.42
CA LEU A 141 2.24 -4.67 -13.55
C LEU A 141 2.23 -5.64 -14.74
N GLY A 142 2.75 -6.86 -14.54
CA GLY A 142 2.66 -7.98 -15.46
C GLY A 142 1.53 -8.93 -15.07
N TYR A 143 0.77 -9.39 -16.05
CA TYR A 143 -0.27 -10.40 -15.90
C TYR A 143 0.05 -11.58 -16.80
N PHE A 144 0.03 -12.77 -16.21
CA PHE A 144 -0.03 -14.00 -16.98
C PHE A 144 -1.50 -14.27 -17.31
N VAL A 145 -1.87 -14.00 -18.56
CA VAL A 145 -3.20 -14.34 -19.04
C VAL A 145 -3.11 -15.73 -19.67
N VAL A 146 -3.73 -16.71 -19.01
CA VAL A 146 -3.96 -18.03 -19.60
C VAL A 146 -5.33 -17.95 -20.25
N GLY A 147 -5.40 -18.16 -21.57
CA GLY A 147 -6.68 -18.28 -22.25
C GLY A 147 -7.43 -19.49 -21.70
N TYR A 148 -8.39 -19.26 -20.80
CA TYR A 148 -9.32 -20.30 -20.37
C TYR A 148 -10.53 -20.29 -21.28
N TRP A 149 -10.84 -21.45 -21.85
CA TRP A 149 -12.06 -21.68 -22.60
C TRP A 149 -13.25 -21.64 -21.63
N ASN A 150 -14.17 -20.70 -21.83
CA ASN A 150 -15.44 -20.64 -21.12
C ASN A 150 -16.58 -20.85 -22.14
N PRO A 151 -17.35 -21.94 -22.05
CA PRO A 151 -18.40 -22.25 -23.03
C PRO A 151 -19.54 -21.22 -23.07
N ASP A 152 -19.73 -20.44 -22.00
CA ASP A 152 -20.92 -19.59 -21.83
C ASP A 152 -20.67 -18.09 -22.06
N HIS A 153 -19.45 -17.66 -22.41
CA HIS A 153 -19.15 -16.26 -22.65
C HIS A 153 -18.50 -16.02 -24.02
N THR A 154 -19.27 -15.42 -24.92
CA THR A 154 -18.96 -14.98 -26.29
C THR A 154 -17.87 -13.89 -26.41
N LYS A 155 -17.09 -13.61 -25.36
CA LYS A 155 -15.87 -12.78 -25.43
C LYS A 155 -14.64 -13.67 -25.37
N PHE A 156 -14.49 -14.44 -26.45
CA PHE A 156 -13.34 -15.28 -26.70
C PHE A 156 -12.11 -14.39 -26.88
N ILE A 157 -11.07 -14.56 -26.06
CA ILE A 157 -9.78 -13.94 -26.36
C ILE A 157 -9.07 -14.78 -27.43
N SER A 158 -9.50 -14.60 -28.67
CA SER A 158 -9.18 -15.48 -29.82
C SER A 158 -7.75 -15.40 -30.32
N ASP A 159 -6.97 -14.45 -29.82
CA ASP A 159 -5.57 -14.32 -30.20
C ASP A 159 -4.63 -15.15 -29.31
N PHE A 160 -5.14 -15.85 -28.29
CA PHE A 160 -4.39 -16.86 -27.53
C PHE A 160 -4.31 -18.19 -28.28
N HIS A 161 -3.66 -18.17 -29.44
CA HIS A 161 -3.38 -19.39 -30.20
C HIS A 161 -2.52 -20.36 -29.35
N ASN A 162 -3.03 -21.58 -29.14
CA ASN A 162 -2.33 -22.77 -28.64
C ASN A 162 -1.96 -22.82 -27.15
N GLY A 163 -2.77 -22.27 -26.24
CA GLY A 163 -2.57 -22.49 -24.80
C GLY A 163 -1.24 -21.96 -24.26
N LYS A 164 -0.58 -21.06 -24.99
CA LYS A 164 0.67 -20.42 -24.57
C LYS A 164 0.34 -19.31 -23.58
N LEU A 165 1.02 -19.37 -22.44
CA LEU A 165 1.02 -18.35 -21.40
C LEU A 165 1.62 -17.06 -22.00
N THR A 166 0.81 -16.05 -22.36
CA THR A 166 1.38 -14.76 -22.79
C THR A 166 1.45 -13.81 -21.62
N HIS A 167 2.64 -13.25 -21.42
CA HIS A 167 2.87 -12.22 -20.42
C HIS A 167 2.44 -10.87 -20.99
N PHE A 168 1.46 -10.24 -20.35
CA PHE A 168 0.94 -8.93 -20.72
C PHE A 168 1.39 -7.92 -19.67
N THR A 169 2.00 -6.81 -20.08
CA THR A 169 2.43 -5.76 -19.12
C THR A 169 1.61 -4.50 -19.31
N ILE A 170 1.30 -3.82 -18.21
CA ILE A 170 0.47 -2.62 -18.20
C ILE A 170 1.35 -1.36 -18.18
N GLY A 171 1.22 -0.53 -19.22
CA GLY A 171 1.90 0.76 -19.30
C GLY A 171 1.05 1.95 -18.88
N MET A 172 1.64 3.14 -19.00
CA MET A 172 1.08 4.40 -18.47
C MET A 172 -0.17 4.91 -19.17
N ASP A 173 -0.58 4.30 -20.27
CA ASP A 173 -1.82 4.61 -20.97
C ASP A 173 -3.02 3.79 -20.46
N ASN A 174 -2.85 3.10 -19.32
CA ASN A 174 -3.88 2.27 -18.70
C ASN A 174 -4.23 2.75 -17.28
N TYR A 175 -5.50 2.67 -16.92
CA TYR A 175 -6.00 3.01 -15.58
C TYR A 175 -5.30 2.21 -14.46
N ILE A 176 -5.03 0.93 -14.65
CA ILE A 176 -4.46 0.05 -13.62
C ILE A 176 -3.05 0.48 -13.24
N TYR A 177 -2.27 0.98 -14.21
CA TYR A 177 -0.95 1.56 -13.94
C TYR A 177 -1.05 2.73 -12.96
N TRP A 178 -1.97 3.67 -13.21
CA TRP A 178 -2.15 4.84 -12.35
C TRP A 178 -2.80 4.49 -11.02
N GLU A 179 -3.78 3.59 -10.99
CA GLU A 179 -4.37 3.08 -9.75
C GLU A 179 -3.29 2.47 -8.87
N PHE A 180 -2.49 1.56 -9.44
CA PHE A 180 -1.40 0.91 -8.72
C PHE A 180 -0.44 1.95 -8.15
N LEU A 181 0.13 2.81 -9.00
CA LEU A 181 1.12 3.80 -8.57
C LEU A 181 0.54 4.75 -7.51
N LEU A 182 -0.59 5.40 -7.80
CA LEU A 182 -1.16 6.41 -6.91
C LEU A 182 -1.64 5.83 -5.58
N THR A 183 -2.23 4.62 -5.57
CA THR A 183 -2.62 3.93 -4.33
C THR A 183 -1.40 3.69 -3.45
N HIS A 184 -0.29 3.22 -4.02
CA HIS A 184 0.92 2.95 -3.23
C HIS A 184 1.57 4.23 -2.74
N LEU A 185 1.69 5.28 -3.56
CA LEU A 185 2.23 6.57 -3.13
C LEU A 185 1.38 7.20 -2.02
N PHE A 186 0.05 7.11 -2.13
CA PHE A 186 -0.87 7.62 -1.11
C PHE A 186 -0.73 6.87 0.22
N VAL A 187 -0.72 5.53 0.18
CA VAL A 187 -0.58 4.69 1.38
C VAL A 187 0.81 4.84 2.00
N PHE A 188 1.84 5.12 1.20
CA PHE A 188 3.19 5.43 1.69
C PHE A 188 3.25 6.78 2.42
N LEU A 189 2.78 7.85 1.79
CA LEU A 189 2.96 9.22 2.28
C LEU A 189 1.92 9.64 3.33
N THR A 190 0.64 9.31 3.13
CA THR A 190 -0.45 9.87 3.93
C THR A 190 -0.33 9.51 5.41
N PRO A 191 -0.17 8.24 5.83
CA PRO A 191 -0.02 7.89 7.24
C PRO A 191 1.17 8.59 7.89
N PHE A 192 2.29 8.70 7.16
CA PHE A 192 3.50 9.37 7.63
C PHE A 192 3.29 10.87 7.84
N ILE A 193 2.69 11.56 6.86
CA ILE A 193 2.36 12.99 6.96
C ILE A 193 1.42 13.23 8.14
N VAL A 194 0.38 12.41 8.31
CA VAL A 194 -0.57 12.56 9.42
C VAL A 194 0.12 12.40 10.78
N VAL A 195 0.99 11.40 10.92
CA VAL A 195 1.80 11.21 12.12
C VAL A 195 2.67 12.44 12.42
N VAL A 196 3.29 13.04 11.40
CA VAL A 196 4.10 14.25 11.54
C VAL A 196 3.25 15.45 11.98
N ILE A 197 2.22 15.81 11.22
CA ILE A 197 1.41 17.02 11.50
C ILE A 197 0.67 16.94 12.84
N LYS A 198 0.27 15.74 13.26
CA LYS A 198 -0.39 15.50 14.55
C LYS A 198 0.59 15.22 15.69
N GLU A 199 1.88 15.14 15.40
CA GLU A 199 2.96 14.83 16.35
C GLU A 199 2.68 13.57 17.18
N TYR A 200 2.16 12.55 16.51
CA TYR A 200 1.81 11.30 17.16
C TYR A 200 3.05 10.55 17.64
N LYS A 201 3.07 10.23 18.93
CA LYS A 201 4.14 9.45 19.56
C LYS A 201 3.77 7.97 19.58
N PHE A 202 4.78 7.12 19.44
CA PHE A 202 4.62 5.67 19.40
C PHE A 202 5.13 5.05 20.71
N SER A 203 4.19 4.56 21.52
CA SER A 203 4.50 3.71 22.66
C SER A 203 4.74 2.27 22.22
N SER A 204 5.32 1.46 23.11
CA SER A 204 5.45 0.01 22.90
C SER A 204 4.10 -0.67 22.68
N ARG A 205 3.04 -0.20 23.36
CA ARG A 205 1.66 -0.68 23.13
C ARG A 205 1.23 -0.44 21.68
N ASN A 206 1.46 0.76 21.15
CA ASN A 206 1.10 1.08 19.76
C ASN A 206 1.89 0.20 18.77
N PHE A 207 3.17 -0.05 19.06
CA PHE A 207 4.03 -0.94 18.28
C PHE A 207 3.47 -2.37 18.27
N ILE A 208 3.19 -2.94 19.44
CA ILE A 208 2.65 -4.31 19.58
C ILE A 208 1.31 -4.43 18.86
N GLN A 209 0.42 -3.44 19.00
CA GLN A 209 -0.88 -3.45 18.32
C GLN A 209 -0.75 -3.39 16.80
N ALA A 210 0.15 -2.56 16.27
CA ALA A 210 0.41 -2.47 14.84
C ALA A 210 1.06 -3.74 14.29
N TRP A 211 1.98 -4.35 15.04
CA TRP A 211 2.59 -5.64 14.70
C TRP A 211 1.56 -6.78 14.72
N ALA A 212 0.74 -6.86 15.77
CA ALA A 212 -0.32 -7.85 15.89
C ALA A 212 -1.34 -7.72 14.74
N LEU A 213 -1.68 -6.49 14.34
CA LEU A 213 -2.51 -6.24 13.17
C LEU A 213 -1.87 -6.80 11.89
N LEU A 214 -0.57 -6.56 11.67
CA LEU A 214 0.14 -7.14 10.51
C LEU A 214 0.07 -8.67 10.51
N MET A 215 0.35 -9.30 11.65
CA MET A 215 0.32 -10.77 11.78
C MET A 215 -1.08 -11.31 11.52
N PHE A 216 -2.11 -10.66 12.08
CA PHE A 216 -3.50 -11.00 11.83
C PHE A 216 -3.84 -10.93 10.34
N LEU A 217 -3.42 -9.89 9.63
CA LEU A 217 -3.66 -9.75 8.19
C LEU A 217 -2.94 -10.82 7.36
N ILE A 218 -1.69 -11.17 7.69
CA ILE A 218 -0.95 -12.24 7.02
C ILE A 218 -1.66 -13.59 7.20
N VAL A 219 -2.10 -13.91 8.43
CA VAL A 219 -2.80 -15.17 8.70
C VAL A 219 -4.18 -15.18 8.05
N LEU A 220 -4.94 -14.08 8.12
CA LEU A 220 -6.25 -13.96 7.50
C LEU A 220 -6.19 -14.19 5.99
N THR A 221 -5.27 -13.52 5.30
CA THR A 221 -5.09 -13.68 3.85
C THR A 221 -4.65 -15.08 3.48
N PHE A 222 -3.78 -15.72 4.27
CA PHE A 222 -3.42 -17.12 4.08
C PHE A 222 -4.62 -18.06 4.17
N VAL A 223 -5.48 -17.87 5.18
CA VAL A 223 -6.71 -18.66 5.36
C VAL A 223 -7.64 -18.46 4.17
N ILE A 224 -7.86 -17.22 3.75
CA ILE A 224 -8.71 -16.90 2.58
C ILE A 224 -8.15 -17.57 1.32
N ASN A 225 -6.86 -17.43 1.04
CA ASN A 225 -6.21 -18.07 -0.11
C ASN A 225 -6.28 -19.61 -0.05
N SER A 226 -6.15 -20.20 1.14
CA SER A 226 -6.23 -21.65 1.32
C SER A 226 -7.63 -22.18 1.08
N ILE A 227 -8.65 -21.46 1.58
CA ILE A 227 -10.07 -21.79 1.36
C ILE A 227 -10.41 -21.65 -0.13
N THR A 228 -10.03 -20.53 -0.76
CA THR A 228 -10.37 -20.28 -2.16
C THR A 228 -9.67 -21.27 -3.09
N ASP A 229 -8.42 -21.63 -2.84
CA ASP A 229 -7.73 -22.63 -3.66
C ASP A 229 -8.35 -24.03 -3.54
N THR A 230 -8.84 -24.39 -2.35
CA THR A 230 -9.39 -25.73 -2.07
C THR A 230 -10.83 -25.89 -2.57
N TYR A 231 -11.68 -24.88 -2.34
CA TYR A 231 -13.14 -25.02 -2.51
C TYR A 231 -13.71 -24.25 -3.70
N ILE A 232 -12.98 -23.28 -4.28
CA ILE A 232 -13.50 -22.51 -5.42
C ILE A 232 -13.05 -23.16 -6.73
N HIS A 233 -14.04 -23.61 -7.51
CA HIS A 233 -13.80 -24.21 -8.82
C HIS A 233 -13.50 -23.17 -9.90
N ASN A 234 -14.12 -21.99 -9.84
CA ASN A 234 -13.90 -20.92 -10.81
C ASN A 234 -12.51 -20.27 -10.59
N PRO A 235 -11.56 -20.38 -11.53
CA PRO A 235 -10.22 -19.80 -11.39
C PRO A 235 -10.22 -18.28 -11.16
N ARG A 236 -11.20 -17.55 -11.69
CA ARG A 236 -11.31 -16.07 -11.55
C ARG A 236 -11.52 -15.61 -10.11
N TRP A 237 -11.95 -16.52 -9.23
CA TRP A 237 -12.20 -16.25 -7.80
C TRP A 237 -11.15 -16.88 -6.88
N LYS A 238 -10.14 -17.58 -7.43
CA LYS A 238 -9.03 -18.10 -6.64
C LYS A 238 -8.11 -16.94 -6.24
N THR A 239 -8.09 -16.64 -4.95
CA THR A 239 -7.40 -15.47 -4.42
C THR A 239 -5.92 -15.73 -4.25
N ASN A 240 -5.13 -14.67 -4.34
CA ASN A 240 -3.70 -14.72 -4.10
C ASN A 240 -3.22 -13.47 -3.35
N TYR A 241 -3.91 -13.15 -2.25
CA TYR A 241 -3.55 -12.02 -1.43
C TYR A 241 -2.18 -12.23 -0.80
N PHE A 242 -1.35 -11.19 -0.86
CA PHE A 242 0.01 -11.17 -0.28
C PHE A 242 0.90 -12.28 -0.86
N PHE A 243 0.53 -12.88 -1.99
CA PHE A 243 1.23 -14.01 -2.57
C PHE A 243 1.37 -15.20 -1.59
N ASN A 244 0.42 -15.34 -0.66
CA ASN A 244 0.48 -16.24 0.49
C ASN A 244 -0.52 -17.40 0.37
N GLY A 245 -0.37 -18.24 -0.66
CA GLY A 245 -1.29 -19.34 -0.95
C GLY A 245 -0.61 -20.71 -0.96
N ARG A 246 -1.40 -21.76 -1.21
CA ARG A 246 -0.89 -23.13 -1.41
C ARG A 246 -0.21 -23.31 -2.77
N ARG A 247 -0.64 -22.54 -3.78
CA ARG A 247 -0.03 -22.57 -5.12
C ARG A 247 1.00 -21.46 -5.27
N PRO A 248 2.15 -21.74 -5.90
CA PRO A 248 3.13 -20.72 -6.26
C PRO A 248 2.63 -19.91 -7.47
N ILE A 249 1.67 -19.01 -7.24
CA ILE A 249 1.24 -18.04 -8.26
C ILE A 249 1.90 -16.71 -7.89
N ASN A 250 3.22 -16.66 -7.82
CA ASN A 250 3.89 -15.38 -7.57
C ASN A 250 5.16 -15.28 -8.43
N GLU A 251 5.41 -14.06 -8.92
CA GLU A 251 6.60 -13.72 -9.72
C GLU A 251 7.92 -13.97 -8.94
N PHE A 252 7.80 -14.16 -7.62
CA PHE A 252 8.92 -14.41 -6.72
C PHE A 252 9.26 -15.89 -6.57
N ASN A 253 8.42 -16.80 -7.04
CA ASN A 253 8.54 -18.19 -6.64
C ASN A 253 9.83 -18.79 -7.17
N ASP A 254 10.19 -18.46 -8.40
CA ASP A 254 11.40 -18.95 -9.05
C ASP A 254 12.68 -18.46 -8.35
N LYS A 255 12.62 -17.30 -7.67
CA LYS A 255 13.78 -16.68 -7.03
C LYS A 255 13.91 -17.00 -5.54
N LEU A 256 12.79 -17.25 -4.86
CA LEU A 256 12.72 -17.37 -3.40
C LEU A 256 12.15 -18.73 -2.94
N TYR A 257 12.06 -19.71 -3.83
CA TYR A 257 11.78 -21.09 -3.45
C TYR A 257 12.83 -21.60 -2.43
N PRO A 258 12.43 -22.34 -1.37
CA PRO A 258 11.08 -22.80 -1.03
C PRO A 258 10.25 -21.82 -0.18
N PHE A 259 10.81 -20.67 0.21
CA PHE A 259 10.22 -19.74 1.19
C PHE A 259 8.92 -19.08 0.72
N THR A 260 8.65 -19.03 -0.57
CA THR A 260 7.41 -18.49 -1.17
C THR A 260 6.36 -19.55 -1.45
N SER A 261 6.63 -20.82 -1.16
CA SER A 261 5.76 -21.96 -1.42
C SER A 261 5.30 -22.63 -0.11
N TRP A 262 4.10 -23.22 -0.12
CA TRP A 262 3.64 -24.05 1.00
C TRP A 262 4.59 -25.27 1.19
N PRO A 263 4.93 -25.67 2.43
CA PRO A 263 4.41 -25.19 3.72
C PRO A 263 5.14 -23.99 4.34
N PHE A 264 6.18 -23.46 3.68
CA PHE A 264 7.03 -22.43 4.25
C PHE A 264 6.54 -20.99 4.02
N SER A 265 5.62 -20.76 3.07
CA SER A 265 5.13 -19.42 2.70
C SER A 265 4.63 -18.61 3.88
N LEU A 266 3.75 -19.18 4.71
CA LEU A 266 3.18 -18.48 5.85
C LEU A 266 4.25 -18.08 6.88
N ILE A 267 5.11 -19.04 7.27
CA ILE A 267 6.16 -18.81 8.27
C ILE A 267 7.15 -17.77 7.75
N SER A 268 7.59 -17.91 6.49
CA SER A 268 8.53 -16.99 5.86
C SER A 268 7.97 -15.58 5.79
N GLN A 269 6.68 -15.41 5.45
CA GLN A 269 6.04 -14.10 5.44
C GLN A 269 5.90 -13.49 6.84
N ILE A 270 5.58 -14.29 7.86
CA ILE A 270 5.54 -13.83 9.26
C ILE A 270 6.92 -13.32 9.69
N VAL A 271 7.97 -14.07 9.41
CA VAL A 271 9.36 -13.72 9.77
C VAL A 271 9.82 -12.47 9.04
N ILE A 272 9.69 -12.46 7.70
CA ILE A 272 10.10 -11.33 6.85
C ILE A 272 9.29 -10.09 7.19
N GLY A 273 7.96 -10.22 7.30
CA GLY A 273 7.06 -9.12 7.67
C GLY A 273 7.41 -8.52 9.03
N SER A 274 7.72 -9.36 10.02
CA SER A 274 8.16 -8.91 11.35
C SER A 274 9.51 -8.18 11.31
N LEU A 275 10.47 -8.71 10.53
CA LEU A 275 11.79 -8.09 10.37
C LEU A 275 11.68 -6.72 9.71
N PHE A 276 10.96 -6.61 8.59
CA PHE A 276 10.74 -5.33 7.91
C PHE A 276 10.00 -4.33 8.81
N PHE A 277 8.97 -4.79 9.52
CA PHE A 277 8.24 -3.95 10.46
C PHE A 277 9.15 -3.40 11.57
N ALA A 278 10.01 -4.24 12.15
CA ALA A 278 10.98 -3.82 13.15
C ALA A 278 12.01 -2.83 12.59
N ILE A 279 12.55 -3.09 11.39
CA ILE A 279 13.50 -2.19 10.71
C ILE A 279 12.87 -0.80 10.50
N VAL A 280 11.67 -0.73 9.92
CA VAL A 280 11.00 0.55 9.67
C VAL A 280 10.70 1.27 10.98
N PHE A 281 10.31 0.55 12.03
CA PHE A 281 10.13 1.14 13.36
C PHE A 281 11.43 1.70 13.94
N PHE A 282 12.54 0.96 13.86
CA PHE A 282 13.84 1.44 14.33
C PHE A 282 14.32 2.66 13.55
N ILE A 283 14.13 2.66 12.23
CA ILE A 283 14.39 3.83 11.38
C ILE A 283 13.57 5.01 11.92
N TYR A 284 12.26 4.85 12.12
CA TYR A 284 11.40 5.92 12.66
C TYR A 284 11.87 6.44 14.04
N CYS A 285 12.28 5.56 14.95
CA CYS A 285 12.84 5.98 16.24
C CYS A 285 14.19 6.70 16.09
N TYR A 286 15.02 6.30 15.12
CA TYR A 286 16.29 6.95 14.83
C TYR A 286 16.10 8.33 14.17
N GLN A 287 15.13 8.42 13.27
CA GLN A 287 14.73 9.62 12.54
C GLN A 287 14.38 10.79 13.48
N ASP A 288 13.78 10.49 14.63
CA ASP A 288 13.42 11.50 15.65
C ASP A 288 14.62 12.25 16.26
N LYS A 289 15.86 11.76 16.07
CA LYS A 289 17.08 12.41 16.57
C LYS A 289 17.55 13.60 15.73
N PHE A 290 17.25 13.62 14.43
CA PHE A 290 17.79 14.59 13.48
C PHE A 290 16.68 15.39 12.82
N PHE A 291 16.85 16.70 12.70
CA PHE A 291 15.86 17.57 12.07
C PHE A 291 16.44 18.90 11.61
N LEU A 292 15.71 19.55 10.71
CA LEU A 292 15.99 20.89 10.23
C LEU A 292 14.99 21.88 10.83
N THR A 293 15.48 23.04 11.28
CA THR A 293 14.66 24.20 11.65
C THR A 293 14.94 25.37 10.71
N ILE A 294 13.97 26.27 10.59
CA ILE A 294 14.13 27.52 9.84
C ILE A 294 14.18 28.66 10.82
N GLU A 295 15.38 29.20 11.03
CA GLU A 295 15.63 30.32 11.94
C GLU A 295 16.24 31.48 11.15
N ASN A 296 15.61 32.66 11.21
CA ASN A 296 16.06 33.85 10.47
C ASN A 296 16.31 33.59 8.98
N LYS A 297 15.40 32.86 8.32
CA LYS A 297 15.48 32.43 6.90
C LYS A 297 16.67 31.52 6.57
N LYS A 298 17.38 30.98 7.58
CA LYS A 298 18.46 30.00 7.40
C LYS A 298 18.02 28.63 7.89
N ILE A 299 18.41 27.60 7.16
CA ILE A 299 18.17 26.20 7.53
C ILE A 299 19.27 25.80 8.53
N LYS A 300 18.87 25.33 9.72
CA LYS A 300 19.79 24.81 10.74
C LYS A 300 19.57 23.33 10.95
N PHE A 301 20.66 22.56 10.96
CA PHE A 301 20.63 21.14 11.31
C PHE A 301 20.76 20.97 12.82
N ASN A 302 19.81 20.28 13.42
CA ASN A 302 19.73 20.06 14.84
C ASN A 302 19.72 18.58 15.19
N ARG A 303 20.28 18.26 16.35
CA ARG A 303 20.32 16.92 16.94
C ARG A 303 19.74 16.94 18.33
N ARG A 304 18.90 15.96 18.66
CA ARG A 304 18.31 15.77 19.99
C ARG A 304 18.27 14.31 20.43
N LYS A 305 18.01 14.08 21.72
CA LYS A 305 17.60 12.75 22.21
C LYS A 305 16.22 12.43 21.65
N SER A 306 16.01 11.16 21.30
CA SER A 306 14.73 10.75 20.73
C SER A 306 13.69 10.53 21.82
N GLN A 307 12.56 11.20 21.65
CA GLN A 307 11.37 11.08 22.47
C GLN A 307 10.68 9.71 22.24
N ASN A 308 10.70 9.18 21.02
CA ASN A 308 10.15 7.85 20.74
C ASN A 308 10.91 6.75 21.50
N TRP A 309 12.25 6.85 21.59
CA TRP A 309 13.06 5.93 22.39
C TRP A 309 12.77 6.03 23.89
N GLU A 310 12.47 7.22 24.40
CA GLU A 310 12.10 7.41 25.81
C GLU A 310 10.74 6.76 26.13
N GLN A 311 9.76 6.88 25.22
CA GLN A 311 8.45 6.24 25.40
C GLN A 311 8.51 4.71 25.47
N LEU A 312 9.51 4.09 24.83
CA LEU A 312 9.72 2.65 24.92
C LEU A 312 10.26 2.20 26.28
N LYS A 313 10.98 3.06 27.01
CA LYS A 313 11.59 2.74 28.31
C LYS A 313 10.58 2.74 29.46
N ILE A 314 9.58 3.62 29.40
CA ILE A 314 8.64 3.88 30.51
C ILE A 314 7.84 2.62 30.90
N VAL A 315 7.59 1.69 29.97
CA VAL A 315 6.88 0.43 30.27
C VAL A 315 7.71 -0.53 31.15
N LYS A 316 9.04 -0.35 31.26
CA LYS A 316 9.88 -1.19 32.12
C LYS A 316 9.94 -0.74 33.59
N LEU A 317 9.38 0.41 33.96
CA LEU A 317 9.53 0.98 35.31
C LEU A 317 8.25 1.02 36.15
N THR A 318 7.14 0.45 35.66
CA THR A 318 5.88 0.31 36.41
C THR A 318 5.61 -1.15 36.78
N LYS A 319 6.57 -1.79 37.44
CA LYS A 319 6.35 -3.04 38.18
C LYS A 319 6.73 -2.83 39.62
#